data_AF-A0A942ZFR5-F1
#
_entry.id   AF-A0A942ZFR5-F1
#
_cell.length_a   1.000
_cell.length_b   1.000
_cell.length_c   1.000
_cell.angle_alpha   90.00
_cell.angle_beta   90.00
_cell.angle_gamma   90.00
#
_symmetry.space_group_name_H-M   'P 1'
#
loop_
_entity.id
_entity.type
_entity.pdbx_description
1 polymer ?
#
loop_
_entity_poly.entity_id
_entity_poly.type
_entity_poly.pdbx_seq_one_letter_code
_entity_poly.pdbx_strand_id
1 'polypeptide(L)' 'MKKLLILALFAVTACTNAGPFVTNISSDGNNGLVIEKCQVHMNAFMGTVSNEGCTSTQIRLK' A
#
# COMPACT_ATOMS: atom_id res chain seq x y z
N MET A 1 15.63 -4.70 -33.50
CA MET A 1 16.22 -4.23 -32.22
C MET A 1 15.44 -3.10 -31.57
N LYS A 2 15.15 -1.97 -32.26
CA LYS A 2 14.37 -0.84 -31.69
C LYS A 2 12.99 -1.22 -31.11
N LYS A 3 12.25 -2.14 -31.74
CA LYS A 3 10.90 -2.55 -31.29
C LYS A 3 10.88 -3.27 -29.92
N LEU A 4 11.94 -4.01 -29.59
CA LEU A 4 12.04 -4.72 -28.30
C LEU A 4 12.33 -3.75 -27.13
N LEU A 5 13.07 -2.68 -27.42
CA LEU A 5 13.44 -1.66 -26.43
C LEU A 5 12.22 -0.81 -26.00
N ILE A 6 11.29 -0.56 -26.93
CA ILE A 6 10.01 0.12 -26.65
C ILE A 6 9.12 -0.75 -25.77
N LEU A 7 9.05 -2.06 -26.02
CA LEU A 7 8.22 -2.99 -25.23
C LEU A 7 8.74 -3.14 -23.80
N ALA A 8 10.06 -3.12 -23.61
CA ALA A 8 10.68 -3.15 -22.29
C ALA A 8 10.37 -1.88 -21.46
N LEU A 9 10.24 -0.71 -22.12
CA LEU A 9 9.92 0.55 -21.44
C LEU A 9 8.50 0.55 -20.82
N PHE A 10 7.54 -0.10 -21.48
CA PHE A 10 6.18 -0.25 -20.95
C PHE A 10 6.06 -1.30 -19.84
N ALA A 11 7.02 -2.23 -19.71
CA ALA A 11 7.00 -3.21 -18.64
C ALA A 11 7.35 -2.61 -17.27
N VAL A 12 8.03 -1.46 -17.23
CA VAL A 12 8.48 -0.81 -15.99
C VAL A 12 7.37 0.00 -15.31
N THR A 13 6.22 0.22 -15.96
CA THR A 13 5.11 1.02 -15.41
C THR A 13 4.13 0.22 -14.53
N ALA A 14 4.42 -1.06 -14.23
CA ALA A 14 3.45 -1.97 -13.62
C ALA A 14 3.47 -2.02 -12.07
N CYS A 15 4.35 -1.28 -11.39
CA CYS A 15 4.39 -1.23 -9.93
C CYS A 15 3.65 0.01 -9.41
N THR A 16 2.32 -0.07 -9.30
CA THR A 16 1.46 1.02 -8.76
C THR A 16 1.27 0.97 -7.25
N ASN A 17 1.69 -0.12 -6.60
CA ASN A 17 1.55 -0.34 -5.17
C ASN A 17 2.84 -0.01 -4.43
N ALA A 18 2.78 0.94 -3.51
CA ALA A 18 3.82 1.15 -2.50
C ALA A 18 3.46 0.35 -1.24
N GLY A 19 4.48 -0.21 -0.58
CA GLY A 19 4.37 -1.21 0.49
C GLY A 19 3.48 -0.83 1.69
N PRO A 20 3.29 -1.74 2.66
CA PRO A 20 2.39 -1.50 3.77
C PRO A 20 2.95 -0.44 4.72
N PHE A 21 2.25 0.68 4.84
CA PHE A 21 2.54 1.76 5.80
C PHE A 21 1.50 1.75 6.91
N VAL A 22 1.89 2.20 8.11
CA VAL A 22 0.92 2.39 9.20
C VAL A 22 -0.01 3.54 8.81
N THR A 23 -1.29 3.22 8.62
CA THR A 23 -2.33 4.20 8.26
C THR A 23 -3.14 4.64 9.46
N ASN A 24 -3.26 3.79 10.47
CA ASN A 24 -4.01 4.11 11.68
C ASN A 24 -3.41 3.43 12.91
N ILE A 25 -3.50 4.12 14.05
CA ILE A 25 -3.24 3.58 15.38
C ILE A 25 -4.39 4.02 16.27
N SER A 26 -5.15 3.06 16.78
CA SER A 26 -6.29 3.32 17.66
C SER A 26 -6.22 2.46 18.91
N SER A 27 -6.92 2.88 19.97
CA SER A 27 -7.06 2.07 21.18
C SER A 27 -7.94 0.86 20.91
N ASP A 28 -7.56 -0.31 21.43
CA ASP A 28 -8.39 -1.52 21.38
C ASP A 28 -9.46 -1.59 22.48
N GLY A 29 -9.51 -0.59 23.37
CA GLY A 29 -10.43 -0.52 24.51
C GLY A 29 -10.06 -1.43 25.69
N ASN A 30 -8.95 -2.16 25.64
CA ASN A 30 -8.52 -3.14 26.64
C ASN A 30 -6.99 -3.16 26.84
N ASN A 31 -6.41 -1.99 27.10
CA ASN A 31 -4.98 -1.78 27.32
C ASN A 31 -4.08 -2.29 26.17
N GLY A 32 -4.53 -2.12 24.94
CA GLY A 32 -3.77 -2.41 23.74
C GLY A 32 -4.05 -1.39 22.64
N LEU A 33 -3.40 -1.59 21.51
CA LEU A 33 -3.52 -0.77 20.32
C LEU A 33 -3.86 -1.64 19.12
N VAL A 34 -4.75 -1.14 18.27
CA VAL A 34 -5.00 -1.65 16.93
C VAL A 34 -4.16 -0.83 15.96
N ILE A 35 -3.21 -1.48 15.30
CA ILE A 35 -2.37 -0.88 14.26
C ILE A 35 -2.87 -1.35 12.90
N GLU A 36 -3.36 -0.42 12.09
CA GLU A 36 -3.73 -0.66 10.71
C GLU A 36 -2.57 -0.32 9.78
N LYS A 37 -2.31 -1.20 8.83
CA LYS A 37 -1.32 -1.02 7.79
C LYS A 37 -1.96 -1.24 6.43
N CYS A 38 -1.87 -0.26 5.54
CA CYS A 38 -2.35 -0.38 4.17
C CYS A 38 -1.23 -0.10 3.18
N GLN A 39 -1.36 -0.67 2.00
CA GLN A 39 -0.57 -0.31 0.83
C GLN A 39 -1.19 0.91 0.17
N VAL A 40 -0.35 1.76 -0.43
CA VAL A 40 -0.85 2.87 -1.23
C VAL A 40 -0.88 2.42 -2.68
N HIS A 41 -2.07 2.37 -3.26
CA HIS A 41 -2.29 2.08 -4.67
C HIS A 41 -2.45 3.40 -5.44
N MET A 42 -1.57 3.62 -6.41
CA MET A 42 -1.66 4.74 -7.34
C MET A 42 -2.26 4.28 -8.66
N ASN A 43 -3.51 4.64 -8.91
CA ASN A 43 -4.10 4.46 -10.23
C ASN A 43 -3.66 5.61 -11.14
N ALA A 44 -2.56 5.39 -11.87
CA ALA A 44 -2.00 6.40 -12.78
C ALA A 44 -2.95 6.76 -13.94
N PHE A 45 -3.87 5.88 -14.33
CA PHE A 45 -4.87 6.16 -15.37
C PHE A 45 -5.95 7.12 -14.88
N MET A 46 -6.43 6.92 -13.65
CA MET A 46 -7.45 7.78 -13.03
C MET A 46 -6.86 8.98 -12.30
N GLY A 47 -5.54 9.03 -12.11
CA GLY A 47 -4.85 10.06 -11.32
C GLY A 47 -5.20 10.01 -9.83
N THR A 48 -5.66 8.85 -9.32
CA THR A 48 -6.11 8.69 -7.94
C THR A 48 -5.12 7.91 -7.10
N VAL A 49 -5.09 8.24 -5.81
CA VAL A 49 -4.30 7.54 -4.80
C VAL A 49 -5.26 7.01 -3.75
N SER A 50 -5.21 5.72 -3.47
CA SER A 50 -6.09 5.05 -2.51
C SER A 50 -5.32 4.06 -1.64
N ASN A 51 -5.88 3.76 -0.47
CA ASN A 51 -5.36 2.71 0.39
C ASN A 51 -5.95 1.35 -0.04
N GLU A 52 -5.11 0.36 -0.25
CA GLU A 52 -5.49 -1.01 -0.59
C GLU A 52 -4.74 -2.03 0.28
N GLY A 53 -5.22 -3.28 0.30
CA GLY A 53 -4.53 -4.37 1.00
C GLY A 53 -4.30 -4.12 2.49
N CYS A 54 -5.28 -3.49 3.16
CA CYS A 54 -5.21 -3.14 4.57
C CYS A 54 -5.19 -4.38 5.47
N THR A 55 -4.31 -4.38 6.47
CA THR A 55 -4.22 -5.40 7.51
C THR A 55 -4.22 -4.73 8.87
N SER A 56 -4.93 -5.33 9.84
CA SER A 56 -5.01 -4.82 11.19
C SER A 56 -4.37 -5.80 12.16
N THR A 57 -3.52 -5.29 13.04
CA THR A 57 -2.82 -6.08 14.06
C THR A 57 -3.05 -5.46 15.42
N GLN A 58 -3.32 -6.30 16.42
CA GLN A 58 -3.51 -5.87 17.79
C GLN A 58 -2.22 -6.12 18.60
N ILE A 59 -1.78 -5.12 19.35
CA ILE A 59 -0.68 -5.23 20.30
C ILE A 59 -1.18 -4.92 21.71
N ARG A 60 -0.72 -5.68 22.71
CA ARG A 60 -1.03 -5.40 24.12
C ARG A 60 0.07 -4.51 24.70
N LEU A 61 -0.32 -3.43 25.34
CA LEU A 61 0.59 -2.61 26.13
C LEU A 61 0.72 -3.30 27.49
N LYS A 62 1.97 -3.57 27.91
CA LYS A 62 2.27 -4.17 29.22
C LYS A 62 2.30 -3.10 30.30
#